data_AF-A0A8C8UF62-F1
#
_entry.id   AF-A0A8C8UF62-F1
#
_cell.length_a   1.000
_cell.length_b   1.000
_cell.length_c   1.000
_cell.angle_alpha   90.00
_cell.angle_beta   90.00
_cell.angle_gamma   90.00
#
_symmetry.space_group_name_H-M   'P 1'
#
loop_
_entity.id
_entity.type
_entity.pdbx_description
1 polymer ?
#
loop_
_entity_poly.entity_id
_entity_poly.type
_entity_poly.pdbx_seq_one_letter_code
_entity_poly.pdbx_strand_id
1 'polypeptide(L)'
;MPLILSATRVLASKEVRRILSDQAELKSKVSTNPSVEDETLEENPHCFVIFPIKYHDIWQMYKKDEASFWTAEEVDLSKDIQYWEALKPSERHVIPHVRAFFAASDSIVNENLVKLFIFLCPTWSTAAQT
;
A
#
# COMPACT_ATOMS: atom_id res chain seq x y z
N MET A 1 -6.24 41.52 5.37
CA MET A 1 -6.61 41.89 3.99
C MET A 1 -6.15 40.78 3.05
N PRO A 2 -7.05 39.93 2.53
CA PRO A 2 -6.66 38.82 1.65
C PRO A 2 -6.44 39.34 0.23
N LEU A 3 -5.26 39.04 -0.35
CA LEU A 3 -4.94 39.39 -1.73
C LEU A 3 -5.16 38.19 -2.66
N ILE A 4 -6.32 38.21 -3.31
CA ILE A 4 -6.59 37.94 -4.73
C ILE A 4 -6.01 36.65 -5.36
N LEU A 5 -6.95 35.75 -5.68
CA LEU A 5 -6.94 34.76 -6.75
C LEU A 5 -6.10 35.20 -7.97
N SER A 6 -4.93 34.60 -8.18
CA SER A 6 -4.27 34.60 -9.49
C SER A 6 -4.56 33.27 -10.18
N ALA A 7 -5.44 33.34 -11.18
CA ALA A 7 -5.90 32.21 -11.96
C ALA A 7 -4.77 31.64 -12.83
N THR A 8 -4.08 30.61 -12.34
CA THR A 8 -3.24 29.77 -13.19
C THR A 8 -4.16 28.85 -14.00
N ARG A 9 -4.63 29.32 -15.16
CA ARG A 9 -5.18 28.46 -16.22
C ARG A 9 -4.07 27.58 -16.77
N VAL A 10 -3.81 26.46 -16.10
CA VAL A 10 -2.91 25.42 -16.61
C VAL A 10 -3.61 24.76 -17.80
N LEU A 11 -3.03 24.88 -19.00
CA LEU A 11 -3.43 24.12 -20.18
C LEU A 11 -3.10 22.65 -19.94
N ALA A 12 -4.00 21.93 -19.26
CA ALA A 12 -3.87 20.51 -19.04
C ALA A 12 -3.94 19.76 -20.38
N SER A 13 -2.90 18.97 -20.67
CA SER A 13 -2.86 18.03 -21.79
C SER A 13 -4.10 17.15 -21.80
N LYS A 14 -4.54 16.68 -22.98
CA LYS A 14 -5.73 15.79 -23.10
C LYS A 14 -5.63 14.59 -22.16
N GLU A 15 -4.43 14.08 -21.92
CA GLU A 15 -4.18 12.99 -20.98
C GLU A 15 -4.45 13.37 -19.52
N VAL A 16 -4.04 14.58 -19.09
CA VAL A 16 -4.30 15.07 -17.73
C VAL A 16 -5.79 15.26 -17.50
N ARG A 17 -6.53 15.73 -18.52
CA ARG A 17 -8.00 15.80 -18.45
C ARG A 17 -8.65 14.43 -18.36
N ARG A 18 -8.15 13.44 -19.11
CA ARG A 18 -8.63 12.06 -19.05
C ARG A 18 -8.42 11.47 -17.66
N ILE A 19 -7.23 11.61 -17.09
CA ILE A 19 -6.92 11.16 -15.73
C ILE A 19 -7.82 11.85 -14.70
N LEU A 20 -8.02 13.17 -14.80
CA LEU A 20 -8.90 13.90 -13.88
C LEU A 20 -10.37 13.46 -14.00
N SER A 21 -10.83 13.16 -15.21
CA SER A 21 -12.17 12.61 -15.47
C SER A 21 -12.32 11.20 -14.90
N ASP A 22 -11.36 10.31 -15.14
CA ASP A 22 -11.35 8.95 -14.61
C ASP A 22 -11.34 8.95 -13.06
N GLN A 23 -10.58 9.88 -12.46
CA GLN A 23 -10.56 10.11 -11.01
C GLN A 23 -11.90 10.66 -10.47
N ALA A 24 -12.60 11.49 -11.25
CA ALA A 24 -13.90 12.02 -10.87
C ALA A 24 -14.99 10.95 -10.94
N GLU A 25 -14.94 10.07 -11.94
CA GLU A 25 -15.86 8.93 -12.05
C GLU A 25 -15.65 7.92 -10.91
N LEU A 26 -14.40 7.62 -10.55
CA LEU A 26 -14.06 6.80 -9.36
C LEU A 26 -14.55 7.43 -8.05
N LYS A 27 -14.39 8.75 -7.88
CA LYS A 27 -14.94 9.46 -6.72
C LYS A 27 -16.47 9.43 -6.67
N SER A 28 -17.15 9.50 -7.82
CA SER A 28 -18.61 9.49 -7.87
C SER A 28 -19.19 8.11 -7.52
N LYS A 29 -18.51 7.02 -7.86
CA LYS A 29 -18.90 5.66 -7.46
C LYS A 29 -18.65 5.37 -5.97
N VAL A 30 -17.87 6.20 -5.29
CA VAL A 30 -17.55 6.07 -3.86
C VAL A 30 -18.54 6.83 -2.96
N SER A 31 -19.52 7.54 -3.52
CA SER A 31 -20.52 8.26 -2.71
C SER A 31 -21.92 7.67 -2.85
N THR A 32 -22.31 6.80 -1.91
CA THR A 32 -23.57 6.92 -1.13
C THR A 32 -23.70 5.81 -0.08
N ASN A 33 -23.28 6.11 1.15
CA ASN A 33 -24.04 5.93 2.39
C ASN A 33 -23.30 6.69 3.51
N PRO A 34 -23.81 7.84 4.01
CA PRO A 34 -23.15 8.67 5.02
C PRO A 34 -23.36 8.19 6.47
N SER A 35 -23.58 6.88 6.68
CA SER A 35 -23.83 6.27 7.99
C SER A 35 -23.25 4.86 8.10
N VAL A 36 -22.15 4.59 7.39
CA VAL A 36 -21.27 3.49 7.76
C VAL A 36 -20.24 4.14 8.66
N GLU A 37 -20.58 4.27 9.95
CA GLU A 37 -19.54 4.21 10.97
C GLU A 37 -18.66 3.03 10.58
N ASP A 38 -17.37 3.29 10.40
CA ASP A 38 -16.45 2.27 9.89
C ASP A 38 -16.41 1.15 10.94
N GLU A 39 -17.26 0.13 10.77
CA GLU A 39 -17.44 -1.01 11.69
C GLU A 39 -16.09 -1.73 11.94
N THR A 40 -15.09 -1.46 11.09
CA THR A 40 -13.71 -1.95 11.22
C THR A 40 -12.87 -1.19 12.26
N LEU A 41 -13.27 0.03 12.64
CA LEU A 41 -12.59 0.91 13.59
C LEU A 41 -13.24 0.91 14.97
N GLU A 42 -14.22 0.03 15.23
CA GLU A 42 -14.81 -0.15 16.56
C GLU A 42 -13.95 -1.07 17.44
N GLU A 43 -13.91 -0.79 18.75
CA GLU A 43 -13.21 -1.63 19.74
C GLU A 43 -13.90 -3.00 19.88
N ASN A 44 -13.23 -4.07 19.44
CA ASN A 44 -13.72 -5.45 19.59
C ASN A 44 -12.86 -6.30 20.56
N PRO A 45 -13.31 -6.55 21.80
CA PRO A 45 -12.55 -7.33 22.79
C PRO A 45 -12.31 -8.81 22.40
N HIS A 46 -12.99 -9.34 21.38
CA HIS A 46 -12.82 -10.71 20.88
C HIS A 46 -11.97 -10.82 19.60
N CYS A 47 -11.19 -9.80 19.26
CA CYS A 47 -10.36 -9.73 18.03
C CYS A 47 -9.30 -10.83 17.86
N PHE A 48 -9.02 -11.63 18.90
CA PHE A 48 -8.05 -12.72 18.85
C PHE A 48 -8.66 -14.07 18.43
N VAL A 49 -9.99 -14.15 18.32
CA VAL A 49 -10.70 -15.33 17.84
C VAL A 49 -11.32 -15.01 16.48
N ILE A 50 -10.84 -15.70 15.44
CA ILE A 50 -11.23 -15.43 14.04
C ILE A 50 -12.61 -15.99 13.70
N PHE A 51 -13.09 -17.00 14.44
CA PHE A 51 -14.37 -17.65 14.16
C PHE A 51 -15.50 -17.11 15.05
N PRO A 52 -16.71 -16.90 14.50
CA PRO A 52 -17.12 -17.06 13.09
C PRO A 52 -16.69 -15.88 12.18
N ILE A 53 -16.30 -16.17 10.93
CA ILE A 53 -15.83 -15.17 9.97
C ILE A 53 -16.98 -14.24 9.56
N LYS A 54 -16.83 -12.93 9.79
CA LYS A 54 -17.79 -11.89 9.37
C LYS A 54 -17.54 -11.44 7.92
N TYR A 55 -16.32 -11.00 7.64
CA TYR A 55 -15.91 -10.43 6.35
C TYR A 55 -15.27 -11.48 5.43
N HIS A 56 -16.08 -12.04 4.55
CA HIS A 56 -15.67 -13.16 3.68
C HIS A 56 -14.79 -12.72 2.49
N ASP A 57 -14.98 -11.50 2.01
CA ASP A 57 -14.16 -10.84 0.99
C ASP A 57 -12.72 -10.62 1.45
N ILE A 58 -12.53 -10.06 2.65
CA ILE A 58 -11.22 -9.87 3.27
C ILE A 58 -10.56 -11.23 3.53
N TRP A 59 -11.33 -12.21 4.02
CA TRP A 59 -10.83 -13.56 4.25
C TRP A 59 -10.35 -14.24 2.96
N GLN A 60 -11.06 -14.06 1.85
CA GLN A 60 -10.64 -14.58 0.54
C GLN A 60 -9.34 -13.93 0.06
N MET A 61 -9.18 -12.62 0.25
CA MET A 61 -7.93 -11.91 -0.05
C MET A 61 -6.77 -12.44 0.80
N TYR A 62 -6.99 -12.58 2.11
CA TYR A 62 -5.99 -13.17 3.01
C TYR A 62 -5.58 -14.58 2.57
N LYS A 63 -6.54 -15.45 2.22
CA LYS A 63 -6.25 -16.81 1.74
C LYS A 63 -5.53 -16.83 0.39
N LYS A 64 -5.79 -15.87 -0.48
CA LYS A 64 -5.07 -15.71 -1.74
C LYS A 64 -3.60 -15.29 -1.49
N ASP A 65 -3.38 -14.40 -0.53
CA ASP A 65 -2.04 -13.95 -0.15
C ASP A 65 -1.26 -15.07 0.55
N GLU A 66 -1.90 -15.82 1.47
CA GLU A 66 -1.32 -17.01 2.11
C GLU A 66 -0.89 -18.07 1.09
N ALA A 67 -1.68 -18.27 0.03
CA ALA A 67 -1.35 -19.18 -1.05
C ALA A 67 -0.19 -18.66 -1.96
N SER A 68 0.18 -17.39 -1.83
CA SER A 68 1.25 -16.74 -2.60
C SER A 68 2.53 -16.57 -1.78
N PHE A 69 2.68 -17.33 -0.69
CA PHE A 69 3.87 -17.32 0.14
C PHE A 69 5.06 -17.96 -0.60
N TRP A 70 6.21 -17.29 -0.56
CA TRP A 70 7.49 -17.75 -1.09
C TRP A 70 8.61 -17.36 -0.13
N THR A 71 9.67 -18.16 -0.04
CA THR A 71 10.86 -17.84 0.76
C THR A 71 12.02 -17.36 -0.12
N ALA A 72 12.95 -16.60 0.47
CA ALA A 72 14.09 -16.07 -0.27
C ALA A 72 15.00 -17.17 -0.86
N GLU A 73 15.03 -18.34 -0.24
CA GLU A 73 15.79 -19.51 -0.68
C GLU A 73 15.22 -20.15 -1.95
N GLU A 74 13.96 -19.87 -2.31
CA GLU A 74 13.35 -20.35 -3.55
C GLU A 74 13.90 -19.64 -4.80
N VAL A 75 14.62 -18.51 -4.62
CA VAL A 75 15.22 -17.74 -5.71
C VAL A 75 16.69 -18.12 -5.89
N ASP A 76 17.02 -18.83 -6.97
CA ASP A 76 18.41 -19.17 -7.31
C ASP A 76 19.17 -17.96 -7.88
N LEU A 77 20.16 -17.46 -7.13
CA LEU A 77 21.04 -16.35 -7.51
C LEU A 77 22.43 -16.79 -7.97
N SER A 78 22.67 -18.10 -8.16
CA SER A 78 24.01 -18.65 -8.41
C SER A 78 24.66 -18.16 -9.71
N LYS A 79 23.84 -17.79 -10.70
CA LYS A 79 24.30 -17.35 -12.03
C LYS A 79 24.37 -15.83 -12.16
N ASP A 80 23.73 -15.10 -11.26
CA ASP A 80 23.58 -13.65 -11.33
C ASP A 80 24.92 -12.91 -11.30
N ILE A 81 25.93 -13.47 -10.63
CA ILE A 81 27.28 -12.88 -10.59
C ILE A 81 27.93 -12.85 -11.99
N GLN A 82 27.76 -13.92 -12.78
CA GLN A 82 28.32 -14.00 -14.13
C GLN A 82 27.63 -12.99 -15.06
N TYR A 83 26.29 -12.88 -14.97
CA TYR A 83 25.54 -11.87 -15.73
C TYR A 83 25.87 -10.46 -15.27
N TRP A 84 26.10 -10.26 -13.97
CA TRP A 84 26.50 -8.97 -13.40
C TRP A 84 27.80 -8.45 -14.02
N GLU A 85 28.79 -9.34 -14.16
CA GLU A 85 30.10 -9.01 -14.75
C GLU A 85 30.02 -8.71 -16.25
N ALA A 86 29.07 -9.32 -16.97
CA ALA A 86 28.86 -9.13 -18.41
C ALA A 86 28.08 -7.85 -18.79
N LEU A 87 27.42 -7.18 -17.84
CA LEU A 87 26.62 -5.98 -18.08
C LEU A 87 27.44 -4.75 -18.48
N LYS A 88 26.80 -3.83 -19.21
CA LYS A 88 27.42 -2.56 -19.60
C LYS A 88 27.60 -1.63 -18.38
N PRO A 89 28.58 -0.72 -18.39
CA PRO A 89 28.80 0.22 -17.28
C PRO A 89 27.58 1.08 -16.92
N SER A 90 26.77 1.45 -17.91
CA SER A 90 25.53 2.22 -17.71
C SER A 90 24.47 1.44 -16.93
N GLU A 91 24.30 0.15 -17.24
CA GLU A 91 23.32 -0.73 -16.58
C GLU A 91 23.77 -1.06 -15.15
N ARG A 92 25.08 -1.27 -14.98
CA ARG A 92 25.69 -1.50 -13.66
C ARG A 92 25.55 -0.30 -12.72
N HIS A 93 25.33 0.91 -13.24
CA HIS A 93 25.03 2.08 -12.43
C HIS A 93 23.56 2.11 -11.98
N VAL A 94 22.61 1.75 -12.86
CA VAL A 94 21.17 1.88 -12.56
C VAL A 94 20.67 0.79 -11.61
N ILE A 95 21.09 -0.46 -11.81
CA ILE A 95 20.57 -1.60 -11.03
C ILE A 95 20.78 -1.45 -9.50
N PRO A 96 21.97 -1.02 -9.00
CA PRO A 96 22.16 -0.79 -7.57
C PRO A 96 21.31 0.36 -7.02
N HIS A 97 21.09 1.42 -7.80
CA HIS A 97 20.25 2.54 -7.37
C HIS A 97 18.80 2.11 -7.21
N VAL A 98 18.28 1.30 -8.15
CA VAL A 98 16.93 0.74 -8.05
C VAL A 98 16.84 -0.22 -6.86
N ARG A 99 17.83 -1.09 -6.66
CA ARG A 99 17.88 -1.99 -5.49
C ARG A 99 17.89 -1.22 -4.17
N ALA A 100 18.69 -0.15 -4.09
CA ALA A 100 18.76 0.70 -2.89
C ALA A 100 17.44 1.43 -2.63
N PHE A 101 16.75 1.89 -3.68
CA PHE A 101 15.43 2.51 -3.56
C PHE A 101 14.40 1.54 -2.99
N PHE A 102 14.31 0.31 -3.51
CA PHE A 102 13.38 -0.71 -3.00
C PHE A 102 13.71 -1.09 -1.54
N ALA A 103 14.98 -1.35 -1.23
CA ALA A 103 15.41 -1.66 0.12
C ALA A 103 15.04 -0.56 1.14
N ALA A 104 15.11 0.71 0.74
CA ALA A 104 14.68 1.82 1.59
C ALA A 104 13.16 1.96 1.66
N SER A 105 12.44 1.80 0.53
CA SER A 105 10.99 1.97 0.47
C SER A 105 10.26 0.90 1.27
N ASP A 106 10.74 -0.35 1.26
CA ASP A 106 10.11 -1.47 1.95
C ASP A 106 10.04 -1.21 3.46
N SER A 107 11.09 -0.61 4.03
CA SER A 107 11.12 -0.21 5.44
C SER A 107 10.07 0.85 5.78
N ILE A 108 9.90 1.85 4.91
CA ILE A 108 8.94 2.94 5.12
C ILE A 108 7.50 2.41 5.06
N VAL A 109 7.20 1.54 4.11
CA VAL A 109 5.87 0.92 3.98
C VAL A 109 5.58 0.04 5.20
N ASN A 110 6.55 -0.73 5.68
CA ASN A 110 6.36 -1.59 6.85
C ASN A 110 6.01 -0.79 8.12
N GLU A 111 6.69 0.33 8.36
CA GLU A 111 6.35 1.20 9.49
C GLU A 111 4.92 1.73 9.41
N ASN A 112 4.46 2.07 8.21
CA ASN A 112 3.11 2.55 7.97
C ASN A 112 2.05 1.47 8.22
N LEU A 113 2.30 0.23 7.74
CA LEU A 113 1.43 -0.92 7.98
C LEU A 113 1.25 -1.19 9.46
N VAL A 114 2.36 -1.21 10.21
CA VAL A 114 2.31 -1.46 11.65
C VAL A 114 1.61 -0.31 12.39
N LYS A 115 2.08 0.93 12.21
CA LYS A 115 1.63 2.07 13.03
C LYS A 115 0.22 2.53 12.71
N LEU A 116 -0.19 2.53 11.44
CA LEU A 116 -1.47 3.11 11.03
C LEU A 116 -2.55 2.07 10.71
N PHE A 117 -2.19 0.86 10.26
CA PHE A 117 -3.20 -0.13 9.86
C PHE A 117 -3.39 -1.23 10.92
N ILE A 118 -2.31 -1.71 11.53
CA ILE A 118 -2.40 -2.74 12.58
C ILE A 118 -2.76 -2.12 13.93
N PHE A 119 -2.04 -1.08 14.37
CA PHE A 119 -2.25 -0.48 15.69
C PHE A 119 -3.46 0.45 15.80
N LEU A 120 -3.98 0.99 14.68
CA LEU A 120 -5.22 1.77 14.70
C LEU A 120 -6.46 0.87 14.88
N CYS A 121 -6.32 -0.44 14.71
CA CYS A 121 -7.33 -1.39 15.18
C CYS A 121 -7.41 -1.27 16.72
N PRO A 122 -8.51 -0.76 17.28
CA PRO A 122 -8.53 -0.14 18.62
C PRO A 122 -8.13 -1.03 19.81
N THR A 123 -7.97 -2.33 19.62
CA THR A 123 -7.80 -3.31 20.70
C THR A 123 -6.34 -3.63 21.04
N TRP A 124 -5.38 -3.25 20.19
CA TRP A 124 -3.96 -3.53 20.42
C TRP A 124 -3.27 -2.51 21.34
N SER A 125 -3.84 -1.32 21.51
CA SER A 125 -3.27 -0.29 22.41
C SER A 125 -3.37 -0.69 23.89
N THR A 126 -4.40 -1.44 24.27
CA THR A 126 -4.67 -1.77 25.68
C THR A 126 -3.95 -3.04 26.13
N ALA A 127 -3.65 -3.96 25.19
CA ALA A 127 -2.95 -5.22 25.49
C ALA A 127 -1.44 -5.05 25.73
N ALA A 128 -0.82 -3.98 25.19
CA ALA A 128 0.62 -3.73 25.32
C ALA A 128 1.04 -3.06 26.65
N GLN A 129 0.09 -2.78 27.55
CA GLN A 129 0.32 -2.06 28.82
C GLN A 129 0.17 -2.95 30.08
N THR A 130 0.11 -4.28 29.92
CA THR A 130 0.03 -5.24 31.04
C THR A 130 1.24 -6.16 31.09
#